data_AF-A0A7Y6XI96-F1
#
_entry.id   AF-A0A7Y6XI96-F1
#
_cell.length_a   1.000
_cell.length_b   1.000
_cell.length_c   1.000
_cell.angle_alpha   90.00
_cell.angle_beta   90.00
_cell.angle_gamma   90.00
#
_symmetry.space_group_name_H-M   'P 1'
#
loop_
_entity.id
_entity.type
_entity.pdbx_description
1 polymer ?
#
loop_
_entity_poly.entity_id
_entity_poly.type
_entity_poly.pdbx_seq_one_letter_code
_entity_poly.pdbx_strand_id
1 'polypeptide(L)'
;MNERQRKQVKVLAEQVLKGAGDVVVEWGSDGHLEAGLTQVDEETGEVLSRLFVSTRGDVVRPRLAARLGVAAQAEELARRLGALKLAPRKEAPLRKQELKLIPGALEHLTRVFDYGTYPLESVFDYTNGGDWDSLEDERVKRLVLEQFVAHVRARREEEKTWPDVLEADRVEAAFASLERAGIVAEMGATDTQSSGWSLVRELAVELRAKGKKPWGAAFFHEQDLEGAFEGEAMCISFGTLDKERSDKDLDVARAVIKALRKQGFEPEWPGTADSRIELLPAFVWRRRRARVDTTKRLELGPSEYSLFPGGLVEFLPRLHVLSFWAHRQRLTDMRSESVEHLTVEYEREDDAREVLDEVRQQAMERFPRLRKLVIQADDFAHTARFPK
;
A
#
# COMPACT_ATOMS: atom_id res chain seq x y z
N MET A 1 27.87 -22.20 -13.10
CA MET A 1 27.63 -23.12 -11.95
C MET A 1 26.19 -23.62 -11.92
N ASN A 2 25.20 -22.77 -12.22
CA ASN A 2 23.77 -23.03 -12.06
C ASN A 2 23.19 -24.16 -12.94
N GLU A 3 23.70 -24.36 -14.16
CA GLU A 3 23.16 -25.35 -15.10
C GLU A 3 23.54 -26.80 -14.75
N ARG A 4 24.73 -27.00 -14.15
CA ARG A 4 25.19 -28.32 -13.70
C ARG A 4 24.35 -28.85 -12.53
N GLN A 5 24.01 -27.99 -11.58
CA GLN A 5 23.13 -28.35 -10.45
C GLN A 5 21.73 -28.72 -10.95
N ARG A 6 21.14 -27.90 -11.84
CA ARG A 6 19.82 -28.19 -12.44
C ARG A 6 19.81 -29.55 -13.16
N LYS A 7 20.86 -29.84 -13.96
CA LYS A 7 21.00 -31.14 -14.64
C LYS A 7 21.11 -32.30 -13.65
N GLN A 8 21.88 -32.14 -12.57
CA GLN A 8 22.02 -33.17 -11.53
C GLN A 8 20.69 -33.45 -10.81
N VAL A 9 19.94 -32.41 -10.44
CA VAL A 9 18.61 -32.54 -9.84
C VAL A 9 17.65 -33.22 -10.79
N LYS A 10 17.65 -32.82 -12.07
CA LYS A 10 16.77 -33.40 -13.10
C LYS A 10 17.01 -34.90 -13.27
N VAL A 11 18.27 -35.33 -13.42
CA VAL A 11 18.61 -36.75 -13.57
C VAL A 11 18.16 -37.57 -12.36
N LEU A 12 18.35 -37.04 -11.15
CA LEU A 12 17.92 -37.73 -9.93
C LEU A 12 16.39 -37.82 -9.83
N ALA A 13 15.69 -36.73 -10.18
CA ALA A 13 14.23 -36.71 -10.21
C ALA A 13 13.67 -37.67 -11.27
N GLU A 14 14.23 -37.74 -12.47
CA GLU A 14 13.86 -38.72 -13.52
C GLU A 14 14.03 -40.17 -13.05
N GLN A 15 15.05 -40.45 -12.22
CA GLN A 15 15.26 -41.77 -11.66
C GLN A 15 14.22 -42.13 -10.59
N VAL A 16 13.91 -41.20 -9.67
CA VAL A 16 13.02 -41.46 -8.54
C VAL A 16 11.55 -41.41 -8.97
N LEU A 17 11.17 -40.48 -9.85
CA LEU A 17 9.81 -40.29 -10.38
C LEU A 17 9.54 -41.13 -11.64
N LYS A 18 10.38 -42.14 -11.91
CA LYS A 18 10.24 -43.00 -13.09
C LYS A 18 8.82 -43.59 -13.17
N GLY A 19 8.18 -43.40 -14.32
CA GLY A 19 6.83 -43.90 -14.59
C GLY A 19 5.69 -43.02 -14.06
N ALA A 20 5.99 -41.91 -13.38
CA ALA A 20 4.97 -40.99 -12.88
C ALA A 20 4.65 -39.85 -13.87
N GLY A 21 5.53 -39.55 -14.82
CA GLY A 21 5.36 -38.51 -15.82
C GLY A 21 6.68 -37.87 -16.24
N ASP A 22 6.59 -36.83 -17.05
CA ASP A 22 7.74 -36.03 -17.48
C ASP A 22 8.21 -35.11 -16.35
N VAL A 23 9.51 -35.08 -16.11
CA VAL A 23 10.09 -34.35 -14.98
C VAL A 23 10.43 -32.91 -15.35
N VAL A 24 10.05 -32.00 -14.47
CA VAL A 24 10.42 -30.58 -14.52
C VAL A 24 11.23 -30.17 -13.30
N VAL A 25 12.17 -29.24 -13.50
CA VAL A 25 13.03 -28.69 -12.45
C VAL A 25 13.18 -27.19 -12.65
N GLU A 26 12.86 -26.41 -11.64
CA GLU A 26 12.87 -24.95 -11.67
C GLU A 26 13.49 -24.38 -10.38
N TRP A 27 13.77 -23.08 -10.36
CA TRP A 27 14.23 -22.41 -9.14
C TRP A 27 13.01 -21.98 -8.33
N GLY A 28 12.94 -22.43 -7.08
CA GLY A 28 12.03 -21.88 -6.08
C GLY A 28 12.42 -20.46 -5.70
N SER A 29 11.48 -19.74 -5.10
CA SER A 29 11.66 -18.36 -4.64
C SER A 29 12.65 -18.21 -3.48
N ASP A 30 12.96 -19.31 -2.78
CA ASP A 30 13.97 -19.40 -1.72
C ASP A 30 15.39 -19.66 -2.27
N GLY A 31 15.55 -19.68 -3.59
CA GLY A 31 16.81 -19.94 -4.27
C GLY A 31 17.21 -21.41 -4.29
N HIS A 32 16.39 -22.34 -3.80
CA HIS A 32 16.60 -23.77 -3.98
C HIS A 32 15.99 -24.26 -5.30
N LEU A 33 16.47 -25.40 -5.80
CA LEU A 33 15.84 -26.03 -6.96
C LEU A 33 14.67 -26.86 -6.47
N GLU A 34 13.54 -26.75 -7.14
CA GLU A 34 12.39 -27.61 -6.93
C GLU A 34 12.24 -28.56 -8.12
N ALA A 35 11.81 -29.79 -7.84
CA ALA A 35 11.55 -30.83 -8.82
C ALA A 35 10.11 -31.33 -8.69
N GLY A 36 9.57 -31.76 -9.81
CA GLY A 36 8.25 -32.35 -9.89
C GLY A 36 7.94 -32.86 -11.28
N LEU A 37 6.67 -32.80 -11.67
CA LEU A 37 6.16 -33.37 -12.92
C LEU A 37 5.53 -32.29 -13.80
N THR A 38 5.55 -32.49 -15.11
CA THR A 38 4.69 -31.74 -16.02
C THR A 38 3.35 -32.43 -16.16
N GLN A 39 2.27 -31.67 -16.14
CA GLN A 39 0.92 -32.14 -16.41
C GLN A 39 0.35 -31.35 -17.57
N VAL A 40 -0.40 -31.97 -18.47
CA VAL A 40 -1.13 -31.22 -19.51
C VAL A 40 -2.51 -30.93 -18.98
N ASP A 41 -2.90 -29.66 -19.02
CA ASP A 41 -4.27 -29.23 -18.77
C ASP A 41 -5.15 -29.72 -19.93
N GLU A 42 -6.15 -30.55 -19.66
CA GLU A 42 -6.96 -31.19 -20.72
C GLU A 42 -7.91 -30.21 -21.42
N GLU A 43 -8.27 -29.10 -20.76
CA GLU A 43 -9.20 -28.11 -21.31
C GLU A 43 -8.48 -27.05 -22.15
N THR A 44 -7.32 -26.59 -21.69
CA THR A 44 -6.56 -25.51 -22.32
C THR A 44 -5.39 -26.02 -23.18
N GLY A 45 -4.94 -27.25 -22.97
CA GLY A 45 -3.76 -27.84 -23.62
C GLY A 45 -2.43 -27.32 -23.10
N GLU A 46 -2.41 -26.52 -22.03
CA GLU A 46 -1.19 -25.97 -21.44
C GLU A 46 -0.35 -27.04 -20.75
N VAL A 47 0.98 -26.95 -20.87
CA VAL A 47 1.92 -27.80 -20.12
C VAL A 47 2.29 -27.13 -18.80
N LEU A 48 1.95 -27.79 -17.70
CA LEU A 48 1.99 -27.24 -16.35
C LEU A 48 3.12 -27.82 -15.53
N SER A 49 3.96 -26.96 -14.95
CA SER A 49 4.98 -27.38 -13.99
C SER A 49 4.38 -27.61 -12.60
N ARG A 50 4.33 -28.86 -12.14
CA ARG A 50 3.87 -29.25 -10.80
C ARG A 50 5.05 -29.59 -9.91
N LEU A 51 5.65 -28.57 -9.30
CA LEU A 51 6.80 -28.69 -8.40
C LEU A 51 6.34 -29.07 -6.99
N PHE A 52 6.96 -30.07 -6.37
CA PHE A 52 6.55 -30.53 -5.03
C PHE A 52 7.70 -31.02 -4.13
N VAL A 53 8.95 -31.08 -4.60
CA VAL A 53 10.12 -31.44 -3.79
C VAL A 53 11.26 -30.44 -3.96
N SER A 54 11.87 -29.96 -2.88
CA SER A 54 12.98 -29.00 -2.90
C SER A 54 14.34 -29.65 -2.62
N THR A 55 15.42 -29.03 -3.12
CA THR A 55 16.81 -29.40 -2.78
C THR A 55 17.21 -29.14 -1.33
N ARG A 56 16.36 -28.50 -0.52
CA ARG A 56 16.51 -28.49 0.95
C ARG A 56 16.23 -29.85 1.59
N GLY A 57 15.55 -30.73 0.87
CA GLY A 57 15.20 -32.08 1.32
C GLY A 57 13.84 -32.20 1.96
N ASP A 58 12.92 -31.29 1.64
CA ASP A 58 11.52 -31.30 2.04
C ASP A 58 10.57 -31.47 0.84
N VAL A 59 9.41 -32.06 1.12
CA VAL A 59 8.28 -32.08 0.18
C VAL A 59 7.51 -30.78 0.39
N VAL A 60 7.77 -29.79 -0.46
CA VAL A 60 7.20 -28.43 -0.35
C VAL A 60 5.69 -28.40 -0.60
N ARG A 61 5.14 -29.38 -1.34
CA ARG A 61 3.70 -29.52 -1.61
C ARG A 61 3.24 -30.97 -1.41
N PRO A 62 3.09 -31.44 -0.16
CA PRO A 62 2.78 -32.84 0.12
C PRO A 62 1.38 -33.27 -0.35
N ARG A 63 0.40 -32.34 -0.35
CA ARG A 63 -0.94 -32.59 -0.86
C ARG A 63 -0.95 -32.79 -2.37
N LEU A 64 -0.24 -31.96 -3.12
CA LEU A 64 -0.02 -32.13 -4.55
C LEU A 64 0.63 -33.48 -4.87
N ALA A 65 1.71 -33.84 -4.16
CA ALA A 65 2.37 -35.14 -4.34
C ALA A 65 1.43 -36.33 -4.08
N ALA A 66 0.56 -36.24 -3.06
CA ALA A 66 -0.45 -37.26 -2.79
C ALA A 66 -1.50 -37.35 -3.91
N ARG A 67 -1.97 -36.21 -4.43
CA ARG A 67 -2.96 -36.17 -5.53
C ARG A 67 -2.42 -36.77 -6.83
N LEU A 68 -1.14 -36.54 -7.11
CA LEU A 68 -0.43 -37.13 -8.26
C LEU A 68 -0.07 -38.61 -8.05
N GLY A 69 -0.39 -39.21 -6.90
CA GLY A 69 -0.09 -40.61 -6.60
C GLY A 69 1.39 -40.90 -6.33
N VAL A 70 2.21 -39.86 -6.10
CA VAL A 70 3.68 -39.97 -5.98
C VAL A 70 4.20 -39.65 -4.58
N ALA A 71 3.36 -39.63 -3.54
CA ALA A 71 3.77 -39.24 -2.19
C ALA A 71 5.03 -39.97 -1.67
N ALA A 72 5.09 -41.30 -1.82
CA ALA A 72 6.26 -42.07 -1.40
C ALA A 72 7.52 -41.75 -2.23
N GLN A 73 7.37 -41.50 -3.53
CA GLN A 73 8.49 -41.11 -4.40
C GLN A 73 8.95 -39.68 -4.08
N ALA A 74 8.04 -38.79 -3.71
CA ALA A 74 8.36 -37.42 -3.30
C ALA A 74 9.21 -37.40 -2.02
N GLU A 75 8.86 -38.20 -1.01
CA GLU A 75 9.65 -38.36 0.22
C GLU A 75 11.04 -38.96 -0.05
N GLU A 76 11.13 -39.96 -0.94
CA GLU A 76 12.41 -40.51 -1.38
C GLU A 76 13.27 -39.45 -2.09
N LEU A 77 12.66 -38.72 -3.01
CA LEU A 77 13.34 -37.67 -3.77
C LEU A 77 13.82 -36.56 -2.83
N ALA A 78 13.01 -36.15 -1.86
CA ALA A 78 13.34 -35.15 -0.85
C ALA A 78 14.61 -35.57 -0.10
N ARG A 79 14.62 -36.80 0.44
CA ARG A 79 15.79 -37.33 1.16
C ARG A 79 17.06 -37.34 0.31
N ARG A 80 16.97 -37.76 -0.95
CA ARG A 80 18.12 -37.82 -1.86
C ARG A 80 18.60 -36.43 -2.27
N LEU A 81 17.70 -35.50 -2.55
CA LEU A 81 18.05 -34.13 -2.90
C LEU A 81 18.68 -33.40 -1.70
N GLY A 82 18.15 -33.57 -0.48
CA GLY A 82 18.75 -33.02 0.73
C GLY A 82 20.16 -33.55 0.99
N ALA A 83 20.42 -34.82 0.67
CA ALA A 83 21.76 -35.43 0.80
C ALA A 83 22.81 -34.80 -0.16
N LEU A 84 22.38 -34.19 -1.27
CA LEU A 84 23.29 -33.49 -2.18
C LEU A 84 23.87 -32.20 -1.58
N LYS A 85 23.24 -31.64 -0.53
CA LYS A 85 23.65 -30.40 0.14
C LYS A 85 23.96 -29.28 -0.86
N LEU A 86 23.12 -29.15 -1.89
CA LEU A 86 23.30 -28.12 -2.91
C LEU A 86 23.07 -26.75 -2.27
N ALA A 87 24.06 -25.87 -2.40
CA ALA A 87 23.90 -24.48 -2.03
C ALA A 87 22.77 -23.86 -2.88
N PRO A 88 21.91 -23.03 -2.27
CA PRO A 88 20.94 -22.26 -3.03
C PRO A 88 21.66 -21.35 -4.03
N ARG A 89 20.94 -20.92 -5.07
CA ARG A 89 21.42 -19.90 -5.97
C ARG A 89 21.80 -18.68 -5.15
N LYS A 90 23.07 -18.27 -5.24
CA LYS A 90 23.48 -16.97 -4.72
C LYS A 90 22.69 -15.91 -5.47
N GLU A 91 21.79 -15.23 -4.77
CA GLU A 91 21.16 -14.03 -5.30
C GLU A 91 22.25 -13.02 -5.67
N ALA A 92 21.99 -12.25 -6.73
CA ALA A 92 22.83 -11.10 -7.01
C ALA A 92 22.81 -10.19 -5.76
N PRO A 93 23.97 -9.66 -5.32
CA PRO A 93 23.98 -8.72 -4.21
C PRO A 93 23.05 -7.54 -4.52
N LEU A 94 22.44 -6.97 -3.49
CA LEU A 94 21.65 -5.75 -3.63
C LEU A 94 22.52 -4.66 -4.24
N ARG A 95 21.91 -3.82 -5.09
CA ARG A 95 22.60 -2.72 -5.74
C ARG A 95 23.06 -1.72 -4.67
N LYS A 96 24.39 -1.64 -4.46
CA LYS A 96 24.98 -0.79 -3.41
C LYS A 96 24.62 0.69 -3.53
N GLN A 97 24.33 1.17 -4.73
CA GLN A 97 23.90 2.56 -4.95
C GLN A 97 22.49 2.79 -4.37
N GLU A 98 21.55 1.89 -4.63
CA GLU A 98 20.18 1.98 -4.10
C GLU A 98 20.12 1.78 -2.58
N LEU A 99 21.00 0.94 -2.00
CA LEU A 99 21.10 0.82 -0.54
C LEU A 99 21.40 2.16 0.16
N LYS A 100 22.05 3.11 -0.51
CA LYS A 100 22.33 4.44 0.05
C LYS A 100 21.11 5.36 0.04
N LEU A 101 20.11 5.05 -0.79
CA LEU A 101 18.86 5.82 -0.92
C LEU A 101 17.81 5.40 0.13
N ILE A 102 18.03 4.28 0.84
CA ILE A 102 17.09 3.80 1.87
C ILE A 102 16.72 4.89 2.89
N PRO A 103 17.66 5.64 3.49
CA PRO A 103 17.32 6.66 4.47
C PRO A 103 16.43 7.77 3.90
N GLY A 104 16.77 8.30 2.71
CA GLY A 104 15.99 9.37 2.07
C GLY A 104 14.62 8.87 1.59
N ALA A 105 14.53 7.64 1.09
CA ALA A 105 13.26 7.02 0.72
C ALA A 105 12.34 6.87 1.94
N LEU A 106 12.88 6.42 3.07
CA LEU A 106 12.12 6.28 4.32
C LEU A 106 11.69 7.64 4.87
N GLU A 107 12.57 8.63 4.85
CA GLU A 107 12.29 10.01 5.27
C GLU A 107 11.15 10.61 4.45
N HIS A 108 11.20 10.48 3.12
CA HIS A 108 10.14 10.99 2.24
C HIS A 108 8.79 10.32 2.49
N LEU A 109 8.73 8.98 2.59
CA LEU A 109 7.49 8.28 2.88
C LEU A 109 6.92 8.68 4.25
N THR A 110 7.79 8.80 5.25
CA THR A 110 7.41 9.24 6.61
C THR A 110 6.83 10.65 6.59
N ARG A 111 7.48 11.57 5.86
CA ARG A 111 7.03 12.96 5.71
C ARG A 111 5.63 13.06 5.07
N VAL A 112 5.42 12.38 3.95
CA VAL A 112 4.12 12.36 3.26
C VAL A 112 3.03 11.73 4.14
N PHE A 113 3.38 10.67 4.87
CA PHE A 113 2.50 10.05 5.84
C PHE A 113 2.10 11.01 6.98
N ASP A 114 3.06 11.75 7.53
CA ASP A 114 2.87 12.68 8.64
C ASP A 114 2.10 13.95 8.27
N TYR A 115 2.13 14.38 6.99
CA TYR A 115 1.24 15.44 6.51
C TYR A 115 -0.23 15.13 6.81
N GLY A 116 -0.62 13.86 6.69
CA GLY A 116 -1.99 13.44 7.02
C GLY A 116 -3.05 13.99 6.07
N THR A 117 -2.66 14.41 4.87
CA THR A 117 -3.53 15.00 3.85
C THR A 117 -4.08 13.98 2.86
N TYR A 118 -3.43 12.82 2.76
CA TYR A 118 -3.81 11.72 1.87
C TYR A 118 -4.15 10.43 2.64
N PRO A 119 -5.06 9.59 2.10
CA PRO A 119 -5.25 8.21 2.56
C PRO A 119 -3.94 7.40 2.58
N LEU A 120 -3.84 6.40 3.45
CA LEU A 120 -2.56 5.70 3.66
C LEU A 120 -2.05 4.98 2.41
N GLU A 121 -2.95 4.44 1.59
CA GLU A 121 -2.66 3.79 0.32
C GLU A 121 -2.05 4.72 -0.72
N SER A 122 -2.33 6.02 -0.64
CA SER A 122 -1.84 7.00 -1.61
C SER A 122 -0.52 7.63 -1.21
N VAL A 123 0.02 7.35 -0.01
CA VAL A 123 1.30 7.93 0.45
C VAL A 123 2.44 7.69 -0.55
N PHE A 124 2.44 6.53 -1.21
CA PHE A 124 3.46 6.13 -2.17
C PHE A 124 3.38 6.88 -3.51
N ASP A 125 2.25 7.54 -3.80
CA ASP A 125 2.01 8.26 -5.05
C ASP A 125 2.47 9.72 -4.96
N TYR A 126 2.71 10.23 -3.74
CA TYR A 126 2.99 11.65 -3.46
C TYR A 126 4.42 11.90 -2.96
N THR A 127 5.38 11.04 -3.28
CA THR A 127 6.80 11.21 -2.93
C THR A 127 7.54 12.23 -3.82
N ASN A 128 6.89 12.73 -4.88
CA ASN A 128 7.33 13.83 -5.75
C ASN A 128 8.75 13.68 -6.35
N GLY A 129 9.10 12.49 -6.85
CA GLY A 129 10.40 12.23 -7.48
C GLY A 129 11.55 12.06 -6.47
N GLY A 130 11.22 11.64 -5.25
CA GLY A 130 12.18 11.42 -4.19
C GLY A 130 13.02 10.14 -4.35
N ASP A 131 13.86 9.86 -3.36
CA ASP A 131 14.69 8.65 -3.33
C ASP A 131 13.88 7.34 -3.49
N TRP A 132 12.65 7.32 -2.97
CA TRP A 132 11.70 6.21 -3.16
C TRP A 132 11.39 5.93 -4.64
N ASP A 133 11.16 6.98 -5.42
CA ASP A 133 10.86 6.91 -6.86
C ASP A 133 12.08 6.51 -7.69
N SER A 134 13.28 6.61 -7.10
CA SER A 134 14.56 6.23 -7.73
C SER A 134 14.97 4.78 -7.46
N LEU A 135 14.23 4.04 -6.64
CA LEU A 135 14.50 2.63 -6.36
C LEU A 135 13.97 1.75 -7.49
N GLU A 136 14.81 0.84 -7.98
CA GLU A 136 14.45 -0.14 -9.02
C GLU A 136 14.50 -1.58 -8.49
N ASP A 137 15.40 -1.89 -7.54
CA ASP A 137 15.49 -3.21 -6.93
C ASP A 137 14.37 -3.39 -5.89
N GLU A 138 13.39 -4.20 -6.24
CA GLU A 138 12.23 -4.54 -5.40
C GLU A 138 12.62 -5.06 -4.01
N ARG A 139 13.79 -5.69 -3.87
CA ARG A 139 14.29 -6.14 -2.57
C ARG A 139 14.72 -4.96 -1.71
N VAL A 140 15.26 -3.89 -2.32
CA VAL A 140 15.59 -2.64 -1.62
C VAL A 140 14.31 -1.90 -1.24
N LYS A 141 13.32 -1.80 -2.15
CA LYS A 141 12.00 -1.23 -1.82
C LYS A 141 11.36 -1.94 -0.63
N ARG A 142 11.41 -3.28 -0.59
CA ARG A 142 10.90 -4.07 0.55
C ARG A 142 11.58 -3.70 1.87
N LEU A 143 12.89 -3.45 1.89
CA LEU A 143 13.59 -3.01 3.10
C LEU A 143 13.15 -1.63 3.58
N VAL A 144 12.82 -0.72 2.65
CA VAL A 144 12.24 0.59 2.99
C VAL A 144 10.82 0.40 3.55
N LEU A 145 9.99 -0.40 2.88
CA LEU A 145 8.62 -0.68 3.28
C LEU A 145 8.52 -1.36 4.65
N GLU A 146 9.43 -2.28 4.97
CA GLU A 146 9.50 -2.92 6.30
C GLU A 146 9.76 -1.89 7.41
N GLN A 147 10.68 -0.94 7.16
CA GLN A 147 10.97 0.15 8.09
C GLN A 147 9.79 1.14 8.18
N PHE A 148 9.15 1.43 7.05
CA PHE A 148 7.97 2.30 7.02
C PHE A 148 6.79 1.67 7.78
N VAL A 149 6.52 0.38 7.63
CA VAL A 149 5.52 -0.35 8.44
C VAL A 149 5.83 -0.26 9.93
N ALA A 150 7.10 -0.37 10.32
CA ALA A 150 7.52 -0.20 11.70
C ALA A 150 7.29 1.23 12.20
N HIS A 151 7.55 2.24 11.36
CA HIS A 151 7.24 3.64 11.65
C HIS A 151 5.74 3.85 11.88
N VAL A 152 4.88 3.37 10.96
CA VAL A 152 3.40 3.50 11.08
C VAL A 152 2.89 2.85 12.36
N ARG A 153 3.45 1.69 12.75
CA ARG A 153 3.14 1.03 14.04
C ARG A 153 3.50 1.91 15.24
N ALA A 154 4.74 2.41 15.28
CA ALA A 154 5.19 3.28 16.35
C ALA A 154 4.32 4.54 16.45
N ARG A 155 4.01 5.14 15.29
CA ARG A 155 3.14 6.30 15.19
C ARG A 155 1.75 6.03 15.77
N ARG A 156 1.12 4.89 15.45
CA ARG A 156 -0.19 4.53 16.00
C ARG A 156 -0.18 4.42 17.53
N GLU A 157 0.89 3.91 18.12
CA GLU A 157 1.03 3.85 19.58
C GLU A 157 1.20 5.25 20.17
N GLU A 158 1.98 6.12 19.54
CA GLU A 158 2.12 7.52 19.92
C GLU A 158 0.77 8.26 19.87
N GLU A 159 -0.02 8.06 18.81
CA GLU A 159 -1.33 8.69 18.64
C GLU A 159 -2.28 8.44 19.83
N LYS A 160 -2.15 7.32 20.54
CA LYS A 160 -2.99 7.01 21.72
C LYS A 160 -2.75 7.97 22.88
N THR A 161 -1.58 8.61 22.93
CA THR A 161 -1.22 9.57 23.98
C THR A 161 -1.71 10.99 23.67
N TRP A 162 -2.13 11.23 22.42
CA TRP A 162 -2.53 12.53 21.97
C TRP A 162 -3.94 12.90 22.44
N PRO A 163 -4.24 14.19 22.63
CA PRO A 163 -5.58 14.66 22.93
C PRO A 163 -6.64 14.18 21.93
N ASP A 164 -7.88 14.10 22.39
CA ASP A 164 -9.01 13.73 21.54
C ASP A 164 -9.23 14.73 20.40
N VAL A 165 -8.99 16.02 20.61
CA VAL A 165 -9.09 17.05 19.57
C VAL A 165 -7.73 17.72 19.42
N LEU A 166 -7.17 17.64 18.22
CA LEU A 166 -5.92 18.28 17.84
C LEU A 166 -6.19 19.64 17.18
N GLU A 167 -5.18 20.49 17.18
CA GLU A 167 -5.18 21.75 16.45
C GLU A 167 -5.49 21.54 14.96
N ALA A 168 -4.92 20.50 14.34
CA ALA A 168 -5.21 20.15 12.95
C ALA A 168 -6.69 19.78 12.70
N ASP A 169 -7.38 19.16 13.68
CA ASP A 169 -8.81 18.88 13.56
C ASP A 169 -9.64 20.19 13.58
N ARG A 170 -9.19 21.19 14.36
CA ARG A 170 -9.79 22.54 14.37
C ARG A 170 -9.54 23.27 13.05
N VAL A 171 -8.36 23.14 12.45
CA VAL A 171 -8.06 23.66 11.11
C VAL A 171 -8.96 23.02 10.06
N GLU A 172 -9.08 21.69 10.05
CA GLU A 172 -9.98 20.96 9.16
C GLU A 172 -11.44 21.44 9.31
N ALA A 173 -11.91 21.65 10.54
CA ALA A 173 -13.25 22.18 10.78
C ALA A 173 -13.43 23.63 10.27
N ALA A 174 -12.38 24.45 10.27
CA ALA A 174 -12.40 25.78 9.65
C ALA A 174 -12.49 25.66 8.12
N PHE A 175 -11.65 24.81 7.52
CA PHE A 175 -11.61 24.57 6.07
C PHE A 175 -12.94 24.01 5.56
N ALA A 176 -13.51 23.01 6.23
CA ALA A 176 -14.85 22.49 5.92
C ALA A 176 -15.95 23.56 6.06
N SER A 177 -15.75 24.60 6.88
CA SER A 177 -16.66 25.74 6.95
C SER A 177 -16.51 26.72 5.78
N LEU A 178 -15.31 26.86 5.23
CA LEU A 178 -15.04 27.64 4.04
C LEU A 178 -15.64 26.96 2.80
N GLU A 179 -15.48 25.64 2.67
CA GLU A 179 -16.11 24.85 1.61
C GLU A 179 -17.63 25.01 1.60
N ARG A 180 -18.28 24.90 2.76
CA ARG A 180 -19.72 25.13 2.91
C ARG A 180 -20.14 26.55 2.55
N ALA A 181 -19.23 27.53 2.68
CA ALA A 181 -19.47 28.91 2.29
C ALA A 181 -19.17 29.19 0.80
N GLY A 182 -18.71 28.19 0.03
CA GLY A 182 -18.39 28.34 -1.39
C GLY A 182 -16.97 28.82 -1.68
N ILE A 183 -16.04 28.63 -0.74
CA ILE A 183 -14.60 28.82 -0.96
C ILE A 183 -13.97 27.44 -1.21
N VAL A 184 -13.12 27.31 -2.23
CA VAL A 184 -12.30 26.10 -2.44
C VAL A 184 -11.22 26.07 -1.37
N ALA A 185 -11.24 25.08 -0.48
CA ALA A 185 -10.39 25.05 0.70
C ALA A 185 -9.56 23.76 0.74
N GLU A 186 -8.26 23.86 0.51
CA GLU A 186 -7.37 22.69 0.36
C GLU A 186 -6.24 22.70 1.40
N MET A 187 -6.03 21.55 2.04
CA MET A 187 -5.02 21.35 3.08
C MET A 187 -3.82 20.59 2.49
N GLY A 188 -2.62 21.16 2.58
CA GLY A 188 -1.39 20.59 1.99
C GLY A 188 -1.45 20.53 0.47
N ALA A 189 -1.85 21.64 -0.15
CA ALA A 189 -1.96 21.76 -1.59
C ALA A 189 -0.58 21.78 -2.26
N THR A 190 -0.16 20.64 -2.83
CA THR A 190 1.09 20.48 -3.60
C THR A 190 2.33 20.98 -2.83
N ASP A 191 3.47 21.06 -3.52
CA ASP A 191 4.75 21.44 -2.94
C ASP A 191 4.98 22.96 -2.83
N THR A 192 4.38 23.76 -3.72
CA THR A 192 4.64 25.20 -3.83
C THR A 192 3.37 26.03 -3.89
N GLN A 193 3.47 27.32 -3.55
CA GLN A 193 2.34 28.25 -3.65
C GLN A 193 1.77 28.36 -5.07
N SER A 194 2.62 28.39 -6.11
CA SER A 194 2.17 28.46 -7.50
C SER A 194 1.40 27.22 -7.93
N SER A 195 1.88 26.03 -7.56
CA SER A 195 1.20 24.77 -7.82
C SER A 195 -0.12 24.67 -7.05
N GLY A 196 -0.16 25.15 -5.81
CA GLY A 196 -1.40 25.23 -5.02
C GLY A 196 -2.48 26.10 -5.67
N TRP A 197 -2.09 27.25 -6.24
CA TRP A 197 -3.02 28.09 -7.01
C TRP A 197 -3.56 27.42 -8.28
N SER A 198 -2.74 26.61 -8.96
CA SER A 198 -3.20 25.82 -10.11
C SER A 198 -4.23 24.77 -9.66
N LEU A 199 -3.93 24.02 -8.60
CA LEU A 199 -4.81 23.00 -8.04
C LEU A 199 -6.19 23.57 -7.64
N VAL A 200 -6.23 24.63 -6.83
CA VAL A 200 -7.52 25.19 -6.37
C VAL A 200 -8.35 25.75 -7.52
N ARG A 201 -7.72 26.20 -8.61
CA ARG A 201 -8.42 26.66 -9.82
C ARG A 201 -8.99 25.48 -10.62
N GLU A 202 -8.26 24.37 -10.73
CA GLU A 202 -8.77 23.15 -11.35
C GLU A 202 -9.96 22.59 -10.57
N LEU A 203 -9.85 22.48 -9.25
CA LEU A 203 -10.97 22.08 -8.38
C LEU A 203 -12.16 23.01 -8.50
N ALA A 204 -11.94 24.32 -8.63
CA ALA A 204 -13.03 25.25 -8.90
C ALA A 204 -13.73 25.01 -10.24
N VAL A 205 -13.01 24.62 -11.29
CA VAL A 205 -13.59 24.24 -12.58
C VAL A 205 -14.48 23.01 -12.41
N GLU A 206 -14.01 21.99 -11.68
CA GLU A 206 -14.82 20.79 -11.39
C GLU A 206 -16.09 21.11 -10.59
N LEU A 207 -15.98 21.95 -9.58
CA LEU A 207 -17.11 22.39 -8.77
C LEU A 207 -18.14 23.14 -9.62
N ARG A 208 -17.69 24.00 -10.56
CA ARG A 208 -18.57 24.69 -11.52
C ARG A 208 -19.25 23.71 -12.47
N ALA A 209 -18.55 22.68 -12.94
CA ALA A 209 -19.15 21.62 -13.75
C ALA A 209 -20.25 20.85 -12.97
N LYS A 210 -20.13 20.76 -11.65
CA LYS A 210 -21.15 20.21 -10.73
C LYS A 210 -22.23 21.23 -10.32
N GLY A 211 -22.30 22.39 -10.98
CA GLY A 211 -23.29 23.45 -10.73
C GLY A 211 -23.05 24.30 -9.48
N LYS A 212 -21.89 24.17 -8.83
CA LYS A 212 -21.50 25.03 -7.70
C LYS A 212 -20.92 26.36 -8.21
N LYS A 213 -20.91 27.37 -7.35
CA LYS A 213 -20.39 28.71 -7.67
C LYS A 213 -19.29 29.10 -6.68
N PRO A 214 -18.10 28.48 -6.77
CA PRO A 214 -17.01 28.86 -5.89
C PRO A 214 -16.59 30.30 -6.18
N TRP A 215 -16.40 31.09 -5.13
CA TRP A 215 -16.12 32.53 -5.22
C TRP A 215 -14.74 32.92 -4.68
N GLY A 216 -14.03 32.00 -4.04
CA GLY A 216 -12.66 32.20 -3.57
C GLY A 216 -11.95 30.88 -3.31
N ALA A 217 -10.68 30.98 -2.93
CA ALA A 217 -9.84 29.85 -2.54
C ALA A 217 -9.06 30.17 -1.25
N ALA A 218 -8.78 29.15 -0.47
CA ALA A 218 -7.91 29.20 0.71
C ALA A 218 -7.09 27.91 0.80
N PHE A 219 -5.78 27.99 0.96
CA PHE A 219 -4.93 26.79 1.07
C PHE A 219 -3.61 27.08 1.78
N PHE A 220 -2.97 26.01 2.25
CA PHE A 220 -1.55 25.99 2.60
C PHE A 220 -0.89 24.83 1.86
N HIS A 221 0.40 24.94 1.53
CA HIS A 221 1.15 23.94 0.77
C HIS A 221 2.03 23.08 1.69
N GLU A 222 2.64 22.01 1.18
CA GLU A 222 3.45 21.09 1.98
C GLU A 222 4.63 21.76 2.69
N GLN A 223 5.30 22.75 2.08
CA GLN A 223 6.38 23.48 2.77
C GLN A 223 5.89 24.27 4.00
N ASP A 224 4.62 24.66 4.06
CA ASP A 224 4.09 25.29 5.28
C ASP A 224 3.93 24.25 6.40
N LEU A 225 3.61 23.00 6.04
CA LEU A 225 3.53 21.89 6.98
C LEU A 225 4.92 21.54 7.54
N GLU A 226 5.97 21.66 6.72
CA GLU A 226 7.35 21.42 7.15
C GLU A 226 7.74 22.35 8.31
N GLY A 227 7.54 23.66 8.18
CA GLY A 227 7.76 24.60 9.29
C GLY A 227 6.86 24.28 10.48
N ALA A 228 5.62 23.87 10.24
CA ALA A 228 4.69 23.50 11.31
C ALA A 228 5.12 22.25 12.09
N PHE A 229 5.87 21.32 11.51
CA PHE A 229 6.46 20.21 12.26
C PHE A 229 7.50 20.68 13.27
N GLU A 230 8.18 21.79 12.98
CA GLU A 230 9.15 22.45 13.87
C GLU A 230 8.48 23.45 14.82
N GLY A 231 7.15 23.63 14.73
CA GLY A 231 6.37 24.55 15.56
C GLY A 231 6.34 25.99 15.04
N GLU A 232 6.74 26.22 13.79
CA GLU A 232 6.56 27.50 13.12
C GLU A 232 5.09 27.75 12.76
N ALA A 233 4.74 29.03 12.55
CA ALA A 233 3.39 29.39 12.18
C ALA A 233 3.11 29.01 10.72
N MET A 234 2.04 28.24 10.49
CA MET A 234 1.57 27.98 9.13
C MET A 234 0.97 29.23 8.52
N CYS A 235 1.28 29.47 7.27
CA CYS A 235 0.66 30.54 6.51
C CYS A 235 -0.48 29.99 5.65
N ILE A 236 -1.55 30.74 5.47
CA ILE A 236 -2.69 30.39 4.62
C ILE A 236 -2.77 31.39 3.48
N SER A 237 -2.61 30.88 2.26
CA SER A 237 -2.84 31.62 1.03
C SER A 237 -4.34 31.78 0.80
N PHE A 238 -4.76 32.93 0.27
CA PHE A 238 -6.15 33.23 -0.01
C PHE A 238 -6.31 34.11 -1.25
N GLY A 239 -7.53 34.15 -1.79
CA GLY A 239 -7.92 35.09 -2.83
C GLY A 239 -9.09 34.59 -3.66
N THR A 240 -9.50 35.38 -4.64
CA THR A 240 -10.45 34.95 -5.67
C THR A 240 -9.79 33.91 -6.57
N LEU A 241 -10.61 33.27 -7.41
CA LEU A 241 -10.12 32.30 -8.40
C LEU A 241 -9.59 32.97 -9.67
N ASP A 242 -9.73 34.29 -9.77
CA ASP A 242 -9.23 35.09 -10.88
C ASP A 242 -7.70 35.17 -10.83
N LYS A 243 -7.07 35.47 -11.97
CA LYS A 243 -5.62 35.68 -12.02
C LYS A 243 -5.23 37.07 -11.56
N GLU A 244 -6.11 38.03 -11.75
CA GLU A 244 -5.90 39.43 -11.37
C GLU A 244 -6.42 39.66 -9.95
N ARG A 245 -5.64 40.38 -9.15
CA ARG A 245 -6.01 40.76 -7.79
C ARG A 245 -7.12 41.78 -7.79
N SER A 246 -7.97 41.74 -6.76
CA SER A 246 -9.04 42.71 -6.56
C SER A 246 -9.40 42.85 -5.08
N ASP A 247 -10.18 43.88 -4.73
CA ASP A 247 -10.67 44.06 -3.37
C ASP A 247 -11.49 42.86 -2.85
N LYS A 248 -12.00 42.01 -3.75
CA LYS A 248 -12.70 40.76 -3.41
C LYS A 248 -11.76 39.71 -2.80
N ASP A 249 -10.45 39.79 -3.04
CA ASP A 249 -9.47 38.95 -2.33
C ASP A 249 -9.54 39.19 -0.82
N LEU A 250 -9.78 40.43 -0.40
CA LEU A 250 -9.89 40.80 1.01
C LEU A 250 -11.18 40.24 1.64
N ASP A 251 -12.25 40.03 0.86
CA ASP A 251 -13.46 39.34 1.34
C ASP A 251 -13.16 37.87 1.65
N VAL A 252 -12.35 37.21 0.81
CA VAL A 252 -11.89 35.84 1.06
C VAL A 252 -11.03 35.79 2.32
N ALA A 253 -10.08 36.71 2.47
CA ALA A 253 -9.25 36.81 3.67
C ALA A 253 -10.08 36.93 4.96
N ARG A 254 -11.08 37.83 4.95
CA ARG A 254 -12.02 38.01 6.07
C ARG A 254 -12.81 36.74 6.38
N ALA A 255 -13.24 36.01 5.36
CA ALA A 255 -13.94 34.74 5.54
C ALA A 255 -13.03 33.67 6.18
N VAL A 256 -11.77 33.56 5.72
CA VAL A 256 -10.75 32.66 6.29
C VAL A 256 -10.50 32.99 7.77
N ILE A 257 -10.19 34.25 8.08
CA ILE A 257 -9.96 34.73 9.46
C ILE A 257 -11.16 34.43 10.35
N LYS A 258 -12.38 34.69 9.87
CA LYS A 258 -13.60 34.41 10.62
C LYS A 258 -13.78 32.90 10.89
N ALA A 259 -13.48 32.05 9.92
CA ALA A 259 -13.57 30.60 10.07
C ALA A 259 -12.55 30.08 11.11
N LEU A 260 -11.30 30.56 11.05
CA LEU A 260 -10.23 30.21 11.98
C LEU A 260 -10.56 30.68 13.41
N ARG A 261 -11.03 31.93 13.58
CA ARG A 261 -11.44 32.46 14.90
C ARG A 261 -12.58 31.67 15.53
N LYS A 262 -13.52 31.18 14.72
CA LYS A 262 -14.61 30.32 15.22
C LYS A 262 -14.08 29.00 15.81
N GLN A 263 -12.90 28.56 15.37
CA GLN A 263 -12.23 27.36 15.87
C GLN A 263 -11.16 27.66 16.94
N GLY A 264 -11.16 28.89 17.48
CA GLY A 264 -10.31 29.28 18.61
C GLY A 264 -8.89 29.72 18.24
N PHE A 265 -8.63 30.00 16.96
CA PHE A 265 -7.35 30.58 16.52
C PHE A 265 -7.40 32.12 16.51
N GLU A 266 -6.24 32.75 16.60
CA GLU A 266 -6.06 34.20 16.53
C GLU A 266 -5.18 34.58 15.33
N PRO A 267 -5.64 34.35 14.09
CA PRO A 267 -4.80 34.56 12.91
C PRO A 267 -4.38 36.02 12.76
N GLU A 268 -3.12 36.21 12.36
CA GLU A 268 -2.52 37.50 12.05
C GLU A 268 -2.43 37.69 10.53
N TRP A 269 -2.68 38.92 10.09
CA TRP A 269 -2.64 39.26 8.66
C TRP A 269 -2.39 40.76 8.48
N PRO A 270 -1.39 41.17 7.68
CA PRO A 270 -1.06 42.58 7.43
C PRO A 270 -2.15 43.38 6.71
N GLY A 271 -3.21 42.73 6.21
CA GLY A 271 -4.34 43.42 5.56
C GLY A 271 -4.17 43.67 4.06
N THR A 272 -3.20 43.03 3.42
CA THR A 272 -2.94 43.18 1.97
C THR A 272 -3.23 41.88 1.22
N ALA A 273 -3.70 41.98 -0.03
CA ALA A 273 -3.95 40.80 -0.88
C ALA A 273 -2.66 40.07 -1.29
N ASP A 274 -1.50 40.71 -1.13
CA ASP A 274 -0.17 40.15 -1.44
C ASP A 274 0.47 39.42 -0.26
N SER A 275 -0.14 39.48 0.93
CA SER A 275 0.31 38.75 2.11
C SER A 275 -0.53 37.50 2.37
N ARG A 276 -0.01 36.63 3.22
CA ARG A 276 -0.70 35.41 3.68
C ARG A 276 -1.22 35.62 5.09
N ILE A 277 -2.18 34.80 5.49
CA ILE A 277 -2.71 34.79 6.85
C ILE A 277 -1.86 33.85 7.70
N GLU A 278 -1.21 34.35 8.74
CA GLU A 278 -0.48 33.52 9.69
C GLU A 278 -1.44 32.89 10.68
N LEU A 279 -1.37 31.56 10.82
CA LEU A 279 -2.21 30.81 11.74
C LEU A 279 -1.56 30.77 13.12
N LEU A 280 -2.17 31.49 14.07
CA LEU A 280 -1.70 31.59 15.44
C LEU A 280 -2.73 31.09 16.47
N PRO A 281 -2.27 30.62 17.66
CA PRO A 281 -0.87 30.37 17.99
C PRO A 281 -0.27 29.25 17.12
N ALA A 282 1.03 29.33 16.86
CA ALA A 282 1.74 28.25 16.17
C ALA A 282 1.66 26.96 16.99
N PHE A 283 1.65 25.83 16.30
CA PHE A 283 1.53 24.51 16.93
C PHE A 283 2.23 23.45 16.08
N VAL A 284 2.62 22.36 16.73
CA VAL A 284 3.22 21.24 16.02
C VAL A 284 2.15 20.49 15.22
N TRP A 285 2.29 20.48 13.89
CA TRP A 285 1.34 19.79 13.02
C TRP A 285 1.31 18.29 13.28
N ARG A 286 0.12 17.78 13.58
CA ARG A 286 -0.11 16.38 13.93
C ARG A 286 -1.50 15.96 13.46
N ARG A 287 -1.59 14.88 12.69
CA ARG A 287 -2.87 14.28 12.30
C ARG A 287 -2.98 12.85 12.78
N ARG A 288 -4.16 12.50 13.27
CA ARG A 288 -4.50 11.12 13.63
C ARG A 288 -4.86 10.36 12.36
N ARG A 289 -4.04 9.40 11.95
CA ARG A 289 -4.19 8.70 10.66
C ARG A 289 -5.57 8.06 10.49
N ALA A 290 -6.13 7.50 11.56
CA ALA A 290 -7.46 6.88 11.52
C ALA A 290 -8.62 7.85 11.17
N ARG A 291 -8.42 9.17 11.28
CA ARG A 291 -9.45 10.18 10.94
C ARG A 291 -9.41 10.60 9.48
N VAL A 292 -8.21 10.70 8.93
CA VAL A 292 -7.95 11.19 7.57
C VAL A 292 -8.10 10.10 6.53
N ASP A 293 -7.91 8.84 6.93
CA ASP A 293 -8.02 7.72 6.03
C ASP A 293 -9.47 7.52 5.51
N THR A 294 -9.63 7.49 4.19
CA THR A 294 -10.94 7.37 3.52
C THR A 294 -11.10 6.06 2.76
N THR A 295 -10.14 5.16 2.87
CA THR A 295 -9.99 3.95 2.07
C THR A 295 -11.10 2.97 2.38
N LYS A 296 -11.99 2.72 1.42
CA LYS A 296 -13.10 1.78 1.56
C LYS A 296 -12.89 0.48 0.82
N ARG A 297 -12.13 0.55 -0.27
CA ARG A 297 -11.79 -0.58 -1.13
C ARG A 297 -10.31 -0.48 -1.47
N LEU A 298 -9.60 -1.59 -1.37
CA LEU A 298 -8.20 -1.70 -1.72
C LEU A 298 -8.03 -2.91 -2.64
N GLU A 299 -7.47 -2.67 -3.81
CA GLU A 299 -7.19 -3.71 -4.80
C GLU A 299 -5.69 -3.77 -5.02
N LEU A 300 -5.07 -4.84 -4.54
CA LEU A 300 -3.65 -5.10 -4.71
C LEU A 300 -3.47 -5.98 -5.94
N GLY A 301 -3.49 -5.33 -7.10
CA GLY A 301 -3.47 -5.96 -8.41
C GLY A 301 -2.22 -6.80 -8.71
N PRO A 302 -2.17 -7.47 -9.87
CA PRO A 302 -1.05 -8.34 -10.25
C PRO A 302 0.19 -7.54 -10.66
N SER A 303 0.01 -6.23 -10.88
CA SER A 303 1.02 -5.28 -11.29
C SER A 303 2.14 -5.18 -10.27
N GLU A 304 3.38 -5.16 -10.77
CA GLU A 304 4.59 -4.88 -9.98
C GLU A 304 4.58 -3.48 -9.34
N TYR A 305 3.73 -2.57 -9.82
CA TYR A 305 3.55 -1.23 -9.24
C TYR A 305 2.67 -1.23 -7.97
N SER A 306 2.00 -2.34 -7.63
CA SER A 306 1.21 -2.42 -6.38
C SER A 306 2.11 -2.75 -5.19
N LEU A 307 2.76 -1.71 -4.65
CA LEU A 307 3.74 -1.82 -3.57
C LEU A 307 3.16 -1.67 -2.16
N PHE A 308 1.84 -1.58 -2.02
CA PHE A 308 1.21 -1.42 -0.72
C PHE A 308 1.50 -2.65 0.17
N PRO A 309 2.22 -2.49 1.30
CA PRO A 309 2.56 -3.62 2.16
C PRO A 309 1.31 -4.20 2.80
N GLY A 310 1.13 -5.53 2.76
CA GLY A 310 0.03 -6.20 3.45
C GLY A 310 -0.04 -5.88 4.95
N GLY A 311 1.11 -5.63 5.59
CA GLY A 311 1.20 -5.20 6.98
C GLY A 311 0.57 -3.83 7.28
N LEU A 312 0.30 -3.00 6.26
CA LEU A 312 -0.39 -1.73 6.45
C LEU A 312 -1.92 -1.84 6.44
N VAL A 313 -2.47 -2.99 6.04
CA VAL A 313 -3.93 -3.23 5.97
C VAL A 313 -4.60 -3.04 7.34
N GLU A 314 -3.89 -3.31 8.44
CA GLU A 314 -4.41 -3.16 9.80
C GLU A 314 -4.67 -1.69 10.20
N PHE A 315 -4.12 -0.73 9.46
CA PHE A 315 -4.23 0.70 9.73
C PHE A 315 -5.31 1.41 8.89
N LEU A 316 -6.10 0.65 8.12
CA LEU A 316 -7.18 1.17 7.27
C LEU A 316 -8.56 0.97 7.93
N PRO A 317 -9.01 1.88 8.82
CA PRO A 317 -10.18 1.64 9.67
C PRO A 317 -11.51 1.57 8.91
N ARG A 318 -11.55 2.06 7.67
CA ARG A 318 -12.75 2.12 6.82
C ARG A 318 -12.72 1.10 5.67
N LEU A 319 -11.68 0.27 5.60
CA LEU A 319 -11.53 -0.71 4.53
C LEU A 319 -12.58 -1.82 4.68
N HIS A 320 -13.50 -1.93 3.73
CA HIS A 320 -14.55 -2.95 3.73
C HIS A 320 -14.32 -4.06 2.71
N VAL A 321 -13.66 -3.73 1.60
CA VAL A 321 -13.38 -4.68 0.51
C VAL A 321 -11.88 -4.70 0.25
N LEU A 322 -11.29 -5.89 0.32
CA LEU A 322 -9.89 -6.11 -0.01
C LEU A 322 -9.81 -7.18 -1.10
N SER A 323 -9.04 -6.92 -2.15
CA SER A 323 -8.64 -7.94 -3.11
C SER A 323 -7.12 -7.94 -3.28
N PHE A 324 -6.53 -9.12 -3.46
CA PHE A 324 -5.09 -9.22 -3.75
C PHE A 324 -4.73 -10.51 -4.48
N TRP A 325 -3.61 -10.47 -5.19
CA TRP A 325 -3.02 -11.64 -5.85
C TRP A 325 -2.11 -12.42 -4.91
N ALA A 326 -2.39 -13.72 -4.75
CA ALA A 326 -1.70 -14.59 -3.79
C ALA A 326 -0.20 -14.76 -4.08
N HIS A 327 0.24 -14.60 -5.33
CA HIS A 327 1.66 -14.65 -5.71
C HIS A 327 2.42 -13.36 -5.38
N ARG A 328 1.71 -12.24 -5.12
CA ARG A 328 2.30 -10.94 -4.74
C ARG A 328 2.20 -10.67 -3.25
N GLN A 329 1.09 -11.06 -2.66
CA GLN A 329 0.71 -10.70 -1.30
C GLN A 329 0.41 -11.95 -0.50
N ARG A 330 0.87 -11.97 0.74
CA ARG A 330 0.60 -13.09 1.66
C ARG A 330 -0.54 -12.70 2.58
N LEU A 331 -1.57 -13.55 2.62
CA LEU A 331 -2.69 -13.42 3.56
C LEU A 331 -2.19 -13.33 5.02
N THR A 332 -1.11 -14.04 5.35
CA THR A 332 -0.50 -14.07 6.68
C THR A 332 0.05 -12.73 7.15
N ASP A 333 0.41 -11.84 6.22
CA ASP A 333 0.97 -10.53 6.53
C ASP A 333 -0.14 -9.50 6.81
N MET A 334 -1.39 -9.85 6.53
CA MET A 334 -2.53 -8.95 6.62
C MET A 334 -3.39 -9.27 7.85
N ARG A 335 -4.00 -8.22 8.39
CA ARG A 335 -5.06 -8.29 9.40
C ARG A 335 -5.94 -7.06 9.26
N SER A 336 -7.24 -7.18 9.49
CA SER A 336 -8.11 -6.01 9.56
C SER A 336 -9.34 -6.28 10.42
N GLU A 337 -9.70 -5.28 11.24
CA GLU A 337 -10.92 -5.28 12.06
C GLU A 337 -12.14 -4.70 11.30
N SER A 338 -11.96 -4.26 10.05
CA SER A 338 -12.97 -3.55 9.24
C SER A 338 -13.38 -4.27 7.95
N VAL A 339 -12.52 -5.14 7.40
CA VAL A 339 -12.78 -5.86 6.14
C VAL A 339 -13.95 -6.84 6.31
N GLU A 340 -14.94 -6.71 5.43
CA GLU A 340 -16.11 -7.58 5.37
C GLU A 340 -16.08 -8.50 4.14
N HIS A 341 -15.43 -8.09 3.06
CA HIS A 341 -15.30 -8.85 1.82
C HIS A 341 -13.84 -8.98 1.43
N LEU A 342 -13.38 -10.22 1.30
CA LEU A 342 -12.02 -10.54 0.86
C LEU A 342 -12.08 -11.35 -0.43
N THR A 343 -11.28 -10.94 -1.41
CA THR A 343 -10.99 -11.73 -2.62
C THR A 343 -9.51 -12.08 -2.66
N VAL A 344 -9.20 -13.35 -2.82
CA VAL A 344 -7.83 -13.84 -3.05
C VAL A 344 -7.76 -14.39 -4.48
N GLU A 345 -6.99 -13.69 -5.31
CA GLU A 345 -6.78 -14.02 -6.72
C GLU A 345 -5.59 -14.95 -6.87
N TYR A 346 -5.76 -16.01 -7.65
CA TYR A 346 -4.72 -16.94 -8.04
C TYR A 346 -4.57 -16.89 -9.56
N GLU A 347 -3.34 -17.06 -10.04
CA GLU A 347 -3.09 -17.16 -11.49
C GLU A 347 -3.71 -18.42 -12.08
N ARG A 348 -3.96 -19.47 -11.27
CA ARG A 348 -4.39 -20.78 -11.73
C ARG A 348 -5.47 -21.38 -10.85
N GLU A 349 -6.44 -22.04 -11.48
CA GLU A 349 -7.54 -22.72 -10.80
C GLU A 349 -7.08 -23.80 -9.83
N ASP A 350 -6.12 -24.64 -10.20
CA ASP A 350 -5.65 -25.73 -9.33
C ASP A 350 -5.00 -25.24 -8.05
N ASP A 351 -4.25 -24.12 -8.13
CA ASP A 351 -3.62 -23.51 -6.96
C ASP A 351 -4.72 -22.95 -6.03
N ALA A 352 -5.74 -22.31 -6.60
CA ALA A 352 -6.91 -21.82 -5.86
C ALA A 352 -7.68 -22.97 -5.17
N ARG A 353 -7.86 -24.11 -5.85
CA ARG A 353 -8.55 -25.29 -5.32
C ARG A 353 -7.77 -25.99 -4.20
N GLU A 354 -6.44 -26.01 -4.26
CA GLU A 354 -5.60 -26.71 -3.27
C GLU A 354 -5.60 -26.03 -1.89
N VAL A 355 -5.82 -24.71 -1.86
CA VAL A 355 -5.67 -23.89 -0.66
C VAL A 355 -7.00 -23.44 -0.04
N LEU A 356 -8.14 -23.88 -0.57
CA LEU A 356 -9.48 -23.42 -0.14
C LEU A 356 -9.67 -23.46 1.38
N ASP A 357 -9.41 -24.60 2.01
CA ASP A 357 -9.61 -24.78 3.45
C ASP A 357 -8.60 -23.97 4.28
N GLU A 358 -7.35 -23.91 3.83
CA GLU A 358 -6.28 -23.19 4.51
C GLU A 358 -6.51 -21.68 4.47
N VAL A 359 -6.77 -21.12 3.29
CA VAL A 359 -7.08 -19.70 3.10
C VAL A 359 -8.33 -19.33 3.85
N ARG A 360 -9.36 -20.19 3.84
CA ARG A 360 -10.58 -19.97 4.63
C ARG A 360 -10.28 -19.87 6.12
N GLN A 361 -9.50 -20.80 6.68
CA GLN A 361 -9.13 -20.79 8.09
C GLN A 361 -8.32 -19.54 8.45
N GLN A 362 -7.29 -19.23 7.67
CA GLN A 362 -6.44 -18.05 7.89
C GLN A 362 -7.23 -16.74 7.78
N ALA A 363 -8.16 -16.66 6.82
CA ALA A 363 -8.99 -15.47 6.64
C ALA A 363 -9.92 -15.25 7.83
N MET A 364 -10.55 -16.31 8.37
CA MET A 364 -11.40 -16.19 9.56
C MET A 364 -10.63 -15.71 10.80
N GLU A 365 -9.37 -16.13 10.96
CA GLU A 365 -8.53 -15.70 12.09
C GLU A 365 -8.12 -14.21 11.99
N ARG A 366 -7.88 -13.73 10.77
CA ARG A 366 -7.27 -12.41 10.52
C ARG A 366 -8.27 -11.29 10.24
N PHE A 367 -9.49 -11.66 9.88
CA PHE A 367 -10.56 -10.73 9.50
C PHE A 367 -11.82 -11.06 10.30
N PRO A 368 -11.92 -10.65 11.59
CA PRO A 368 -13.03 -11.01 12.46
C PRO A 368 -14.41 -10.51 12.00
N ARG A 369 -14.47 -9.56 11.06
CA ARG A 369 -15.73 -9.08 10.45
C ARG A 369 -16.01 -9.65 9.05
N LEU A 370 -15.23 -10.64 8.61
CA LEU A 370 -15.35 -11.21 7.28
C LEU A 370 -16.72 -11.87 7.10
N ARG A 371 -17.44 -11.46 6.05
CA ARG A 371 -18.77 -11.98 5.66
C ARG A 371 -18.71 -12.77 4.37
N LYS A 372 -17.79 -12.41 3.48
CA LYS A 372 -17.60 -13.05 2.18
C LYS A 372 -16.12 -13.23 1.90
N LEU A 373 -15.73 -14.47 1.61
CA LEU A 373 -14.43 -14.80 1.04
C LEU A 373 -14.67 -15.34 -0.37
N VAL A 374 -13.97 -14.77 -1.34
CA VAL A 374 -13.88 -15.28 -2.71
C VAL A 374 -12.45 -15.75 -2.92
N ILE A 375 -12.29 -17.00 -3.35
CA ILE A 375 -11.02 -17.54 -3.82
C ILE A 375 -11.24 -17.83 -5.29
N GLN A 376 -10.52 -17.15 -6.18
CA GLN A 376 -10.78 -17.27 -7.61
C GLN A 376 -9.50 -17.28 -8.45
N ALA A 377 -9.66 -17.78 -9.67
CA ALA A 377 -8.73 -17.77 -10.80
C ALA A 377 -9.56 -17.61 -12.08
N ASP A 378 -8.94 -17.43 -13.25
CA ASP A 378 -9.59 -17.06 -14.52
C ASP A 378 -11.01 -17.63 -14.74
N ASP A 379 -11.19 -18.95 -14.73
CA ASP A 379 -12.49 -19.63 -14.93
C ASP A 379 -13.07 -20.29 -13.67
N PHE A 380 -12.47 -20.05 -12.49
CA PHE A 380 -12.85 -20.66 -11.23
C PHE A 380 -13.14 -19.63 -10.15
N ALA A 381 -14.28 -19.76 -9.47
CA ALA A 381 -14.55 -18.98 -8.27
C ALA A 381 -15.22 -19.84 -7.19
N HIS A 382 -14.59 -19.90 -6.02
CA HIS A 382 -15.18 -20.44 -4.81
C HIS A 382 -15.59 -19.30 -3.87
N THR A 383 -16.86 -19.27 -3.48
CA THR A 383 -17.37 -18.28 -2.52
C THR A 383 -17.77 -18.95 -1.21
N ALA A 384 -17.14 -18.54 -0.12
CA ALA A 384 -17.56 -18.85 1.23
C ALA A 384 -18.28 -17.64 1.86
N ARG A 385 -19.40 -17.90 2.54
CA ARG A 385 -20.15 -16.88 3.31
C ARG A 385 -20.10 -17.23 4.79
N PHE A 386 -19.95 -16.21 5.62
CA PHE A 386 -19.87 -16.35 7.07
C PHE A 386 -21.07 -15.64 7.73
N PRO A 387 -21.61 -16.20 8.83
CA PRO A 387 -22.69 -15.58 9.58
C PRO A 387 -22.24 -14.25 10.22
N LYS A 388 -23.22 -13.41 10.57
CA LYS A 388 -23.01 -12.09 11.17
C LYS A 388 -22.50 -12.14 12.60
#